data_AF-A0A2P8W6D8-F1
#
_entry.id   AF-A0A2P8W6D8-F1
#
_cell.length_a   1.000
_cell.length_b   1.000
_cell.length_c   1.000
_cell.angle_alpha   90.00
_cell.angle_beta   90.00
_cell.angle_gamma   90.00
#
_symmetry.space_group_name_H-M   'P 1'
#
loop_
_entity.id
_entity.type
_entity.pdbx_description
1 polymer ?
#
loop_
_entity_poly.entity_id
_entity_poly.type
_entity_poly.pdbx_seq_one_letter_code
_entity_poly.pdbx_strand_id
1 'polypeptide(L)'
;MAPLALERPDLERVPSVAAALKQLVEQSMVLRSPAGGWPADLPQTPENLGAYLSEETWELLDALEANPLSSPASTAPGIVPITVLVPHLLWMLASGGYEIMRLIEGVQASVFEPDGSGTAHIVRLVPVLTLTIEESRYALDLVTQTDPVPSLHLPETTSLRLLDNDLDNRSRRCKDLLEQVAQILSYAQPGLATLLGDRCSVEALRPFQTWQPATLSLQLHLAQMDAKAHPRHSGRTGASPNALYLPSDEKQPSKADTGFTLDDFASTLIEDPGDATAGVLGNWLTFTNESWIQAFLNVCAQRIVAQNLPQIAPGNGGESATSELLRQREVFCNLVTYSATDLVQGVNGLFKHTFVHEPVLVADLWPRLRWYLAQSSERVMQLMGGVSTQVLPPGLSWQQGSLYLRPLMQLTTAQRSWIIDLSRGRLLPTSSQALPADAAVDIADAPWRNPLTVAELTTLIDRDLSTHTPAIAALRQGTSIHLHRLDAEAGCQPGQLTLDWCFTLQASL
;
A
#
# COMPACT_ATOMS: atom_id res chain seq x y z
N MET A 1 16.89 20.19 -10.45
CA MET A 1 15.80 19.19 -10.57
C MET A 1 16.03 18.13 -9.52
N ALA A 2 15.07 17.93 -8.61
CA ALA A 2 15.10 16.76 -7.73
C ALA A 2 14.90 15.53 -8.61
N PRO A 3 15.78 14.52 -8.55
CA PRO A 3 15.54 13.29 -9.27
C PRO A 3 14.24 12.70 -8.70
N LEU A 4 13.25 12.44 -9.56
CA LEU A 4 12.13 11.56 -9.25
C LEU A 4 12.60 10.09 -9.09
N ALA A 5 13.91 9.85 -8.98
CA ALA A 5 14.45 8.68 -8.34
C ALA A 5 14.16 8.81 -6.83
N LEU A 6 12.91 8.51 -6.48
CA LEU A 6 12.45 8.29 -5.12
C LEU A 6 12.97 6.94 -4.63
N GLU A 7 14.29 6.76 -4.74
CA GLU A 7 14.98 5.67 -4.08
C GLU A 7 14.85 5.91 -2.57
N ARG A 8 14.48 4.86 -1.84
CA ARG A 8 14.49 4.92 -0.37
C ARG A 8 15.90 5.33 0.06
N PRO A 9 16.03 6.29 0.99
CA PRO A 9 17.34 6.81 1.35
C PRO A 9 18.23 5.67 1.83
N ASP A 10 19.38 5.50 1.19
CA ASP A 10 20.38 4.49 1.57
C ASP A 10 20.95 4.73 2.98
N LEU A 11 20.62 5.84 3.64
CA LEU A 11 21.05 6.15 5.00
C LEU A 11 20.64 5.10 6.02
N GLU A 12 19.49 4.44 5.85
CA GLU A 12 19.09 3.31 6.70
C GLU A 12 20.09 2.15 6.65
N ARG A 13 20.91 2.08 5.60
CA ARG A 13 21.94 1.04 5.45
C ARG A 13 23.24 1.43 6.13
N VAL A 14 23.39 2.68 6.56
CA VAL A 14 24.52 3.11 7.39
C VAL A 14 24.30 2.58 8.81
N PRO A 15 25.17 1.69 9.33
CA PRO A 15 24.90 0.98 10.59
C PRO A 15 24.63 1.89 11.80
N SER A 16 25.32 3.03 11.90
CA SER A 16 25.12 3.99 13.00
C SER A 16 23.76 4.69 12.93
N VAL A 17 23.33 5.10 11.73
CA VAL A 17 22.01 5.72 11.52
C VAL A 17 20.91 4.70 11.78
N ALA A 18 21.07 3.47 11.29
CA ALA A 18 20.14 2.38 11.52
C ALA A 18 19.96 2.06 13.01
N ALA A 19 21.06 2.05 13.77
CA ALA A 19 21.03 1.79 15.21
C ALA A 19 20.33 2.92 15.97
N ALA A 20 20.67 4.19 15.72
CA ALA A 20 20.05 5.34 16.36
C ALA A 20 18.55 5.45 16.03
N LEU A 21 18.19 5.24 14.76
CA LEU A 21 16.79 5.18 14.31
C LEU A 21 16.01 4.10 15.05
N LYS A 22 16.59 2.89 15.15
CA LYS A 22 15.97 1.78 15.85
C LYS A 22 15.73 2.10 17.33
N GLN A 23 16.73 2.67 18.01
CA GLN A 23 16.65 3.05 19.42
C GLN A 23 15.57 4.11 19.66
N LEU A 24 15.54 5.18 18.84
CA LEU A 24 14.53 6.22 18.91
C LEU A 24 13.10 5.67 18.78
N VAL A 25 12.88 4.78 17.80
CA VAL A 25 11.57 4.16 17.59
C VAL A 25 11.21 3.22 18.73
N GLU A 26 12.13 2.36 19.18
CA GLU A 26 11.89 1.44 20.30
C GLU A 26 11.51 2.20 21.57
N GLN A 27 12.21 3.29 21.89
CA GLN A 27 11.91 4.11 23.06
C GLN A 27 10.55 4.82 22.93
N SER A 28 10.25 5.36 21.76
CA SER A 28 8.93 5.96 21.49
C SER A 28 7.80 4.93 21.66
N MET A 29 7.98 3.71 21.14
CA MET A 29 7.00 2.62 21.26
C MET A 29 6.81 2.15 22.71
N VAL A 30 7.87 2.15 23.52
CA VAL A 30 7.79 1.82 24.96
C VAL A 30 7.02 2.90 25.72
N LEU A 31 7.35 4.18 25.53
CA LEU A 31 6.67 5.30 26.20
C LEU A 31 5.18 5.36 25.87
N ARG A 32 4.81 4.93 24.67
CA ARG A 32 3.43 4.96 24.18
C ARG A 32 2.63 3.70 24.48
N SER A 33 3.30 2.61 24.81
CA SER A 33 2.64 1.39 25.26
C SER A 33 1.76 1.66 26.49
N PRO A 34 0.57 1.07 26.60
CA PRO A 34 -0.24 1.11 27.82
C PRO A 34 0.52 0.65 29.07
N ALA A 35 1.54 -0.20 28.90
CA ALA A 35 2.39 -0.69 29.97
C ALA A 35 3.63 0.19 30.25
N GLY A 36 3.87 1.23 29.44
CA GLY A 36 5.05 2.10 29.51
C GLY A 36 5.09 3.04 30.73
N GLY A 37 4.04 3.06 31.54
CA GLY A 37 3.97 3.90 32.75
C GLY A 37 3.77 5.39 32.46
N TRP A 38 3.31 5.74 31.26
CA TRP A 38 3.01 7.14 30.92
C TRP A 38 1.93 7.71 31.86
N PRO A 39 2.11 8.93 32.40
CA PRO A 39 1.13 9.54 33.30
C PRO A 39 -0.25 9.65 32.64
N ALA A 40 -1.28 9.12 33.29
CA ALA A 40 -2.64 9.08 32.72
C ALA A 40 -3.27 10.48 32.56
N ASP A 41 -2.75 11.47 33.27
CA ASP A 41 -3.17 12.87 33.25
C ASP A 41 -2.46 13.71 32.17
N LEU A 42 -1.39 13.19 31.56
CA LEU A 42 -0.62 13.91 30.54
C LEU A 42 -0.95 13.34 29.15
N PRO A 43 -1.49 14.13 28.21
CA PRO A 43 -1.74 13.64 26.86
C PRO A 43 -0.42 13.29 26.16
N GLN A 44 -0.38 12.15 25.48
CA GLN A 44 0.75 11.76 24.63
C GLN A 44 0.72 12.60 23.35
N THR A 45 1.23 13.83 23.39
CA THR A 45 1.45 14.68 22.21
C THR A 45 2.93 14.68 21.84
N PRO A 46 3.31 15.04 20.60
CA PRO A 46 4.71 15.16 20.20
C PRO A 46 5.53 16.05 21.13
N GLU A 47 4.94 17.16 21.61
CA GLU A 47 5.59 18.13 22.49
C GLU A 47 5.89 17.54 23.87
N ASN A 48 4.95 16.75 24.41
CA ASN A 48 5.13 16.11 25.71
C ASN A 48 6.10 14.93 25.64
N LEU A 49 6.10 14.18 24.53
CA LEU A 49 7.02 13.06 24.32
C LEU A 49 8.44 13.53 23.97
N GLY A 50 8.58 14.66 23.27
CA GLY A 50 9.89 15.14 22.79
C GLY A 50 10.91 15.36 23.91
N ALA A 51 10.48 15.76 25.11
CA ALA A 51 11.38 15.88 26.26
C ALA A 51 12.01 14.53 26.67
N TYR A 52 11.25 13.44 26.57
CA TYR A 52 11.67 12.08 26.91
C TYR A 52 12.42 11.36 25.78
N LEU A 53 12.32 11.86 24.55
CA LEU A 53 12.99 11.34 23.35
C LEU A 53 14.17 12.21 22.90
N SER A 54 14.50 13.25 23.66
CA SER A 54 15.50 14.23 23.27
C SER A 54 16.87 13.59 23.07
N GLU A 55 17.31 12.73 23.99
CA GLU A 55 18.60 12.02 23.91
C GLU A 55 18.69 11.18 22.63
N GLU A 56 17.72 10.30 22.38
CA GLU A 56 17.70 9.44 21.19
C GLU A 56 17.53 10.25 19.89
N THR A 57 16.81 11.39 19.95
CA THR A 57 16.69 12.30 18.81
C THR A 57 18.03 12.92 18.46
N TRP A 58 18.78 13.40 19.47
CA TRP A 58 20.11 13.96 19.27
C TRP A 58 21.12 12.91 18.80
N GLU A 59 21.06 11.68 19.32
CA GLU A 59 21.88 10.57 18.80
C GLU A 59 21.64 10.31 17.31
N LEU A 60 20.38 10.35 16.86
CA LEU A 60 20.06 10.24 15.43
C LEU A 60 20.56 11.43 14.62
N LEU A 61 20.39 12.66 15.13
CA LEU A 61 20.87 13.87 14.45
C LEU A 61 22.40 13.89 14.32
N ASP A 62 23.12 13.48 15.36
CA ASP A 62 24.58 13.34 15.37
C ASP A 62 25.03 12.25 14.39
N ALA A 63 24.34 11.11 14.36
CA ALA A 63 24.63 10.04 13.41
C ALA A 63 24.43 10.49 11.95
N LEU A 64 23.41 11.30 11.68
CA LEU A 64 23.16 11.89 10.36
C LEU A 64 24.19 12.96 9.99
N GLU A 65 24.66 13.75 10.95
CA GLU A 65 25.70 14.77 10.72
C GLU A 65 27.07 14.12 10.46
N ALA A 66 27.39 13.03 11.17
CA ALA A 66 28.60 12.24 10.93
C ALA A 66 28.58 11.50 9.57
N ASN A 67 27.39 11.26 9.02
CA ASN A 67 27.17 10.54 7.77
C ASN A 67 26.35 11.41 6.80
N PRO A 68 26.89 12.55 6.35
CA PRO A 68 26.15 13.47 5.52
C PRO A 68 25.66 12.76 4.27
N LEU A 69 24.42 13.07 3.89
CA LEU A 69 23.85 12.61 2.63
C LEU A 69 24.78 13.03 1.51
N SER A 70 25.45 12.04 0.92
CA SER A 70 25.95 12.21 -0.44
C SER A 70 24.71 12.55 -1.25
N SER A 71 24.57 13.82 -1.66
CA SER A 71 23.49 14.19 -2.58
C SER A 71 23.54 13.14 -3.69
N PRO A 72 22.42 12.47 -4.02
CA PRO A 72 22.43 11.50 -5.10
C PRO A 72 23.11 12.19 -6.26
N ALA A 73 24.28 11.67 -6.65
CA ALA A 73 25.15 12.33 -7.63
C ALA A 73 24.23 12.66 -8.78
N SER A 74 24.02 13.96 -9.05
CA SER A 74 22.99 14.47 -9.96
C SER A 74 23.08 13.71 -11.28
N THR A 75 22.38 12.59 -11.37
CA THR A 75 22.30 11.79 -12.59
C THR A 75 21.67 12.72 -13.60
N ALA A 76 22.29 12.85 -14.77
CA ALA A 76 21.81 13.71 -15.84
C ALA A 76 20.28 13.57 -15.93
N PRO A 77 19.52 14.69 -16.00
CA PRO A 77 18.06 14.66 -15.92
C PRO A 77 17.52 13.67 -16.95
N GLY A 78 17.09 12.52 -16.45
CA GLY A 78 16.51 11.48 -17.28
C GLY A 78 15.15 11.98 -17.75
N ILE A 79 14.89 11.85 -19.05
CA ILE A 79 13.54 12.03 -19.57
C ILE A 79 12.68 10.91 -18.98
N VAL A 80 11.66 11.26 -18.20
CA VAL A 80 10.73 10.30 -17.61
C VAL A 80 9.40 10.37 -18.38
N PRO A 81 9.02 9.33 -19.13
CA PRO A 81 7.70 9.24 -19.73
C PRO A 81 6.61 9.21 -18.64
N ILE A 82 5.47 9.87 -18.88
CA ILE A 82 4.34 9.85 -17.94
C ILE A 82 3.87 8.41 -17.67
N THR A 83 3.91 7.54 -18.68
CA THR A 83 3.55 6.11 -18.55
C THR A 83 4.45 5.35 -17.58
N VAL A 84 5.70 5.78 -17.38
CA VAL A 84 6.63 5.22 -16.38
C VAL A 84 6.39 5.84 -15.00
N LEU A 85 5.95 7.10 -14.95
CA LEU A 85 5.67 7.80 -13.70
C LEU A 85 4.38 7.32 -13.01
N VAL A 86 3.34 6.99 -13.78
CA VAL A 86 2.02 6.56 -13.26
C VAL A 86 2.13 5.39 -12.26
N PRO A 87 2.70 4.22 -12.60
CA PRO A 87 2.76 3.09 -11.67
C PRO A 87 3.55 3.42 -10.40
N HIS A 88 4.58 4.25 -10.52
CA HIS A 88 5.39 4.70 -9.40
C HIS A 88 4.61 5.63 -8.44
N LEU A 89 3.89 6.61 -8.97
CA LEU A 89 3.03 7.49 -8.16
C LEU A 89 1.89 6.71 -7.48
N LEU A 90 1.26 5.78 -8.20
CA LEU A 90 0.23 4.90 -7.63
C LEU A 90 0.81 4.02 -6.53
N TRP A 91 2.00 3.46 -6.73
CA TRP A 91 2.68 2.68 -5.69
C TRP A 91 2.95 3.53 -4.46
N MET A 92 3.47 4.75 -4.59
CA MET A 92 3.68 5.63 -3.44
C MET A 92 2.36 5.90 -2.71
N LEU A 93 1.29 6.26 -3.43
CA LEU A 93 -0.03 6.48 -2.81
C LEU A 93 -0.52 5.24 -2.07
N ALA A 94 -0.56 4.08 -2.72
CA ALA A 94 -1.04 2.83 -2.15
C ALA A 94 -0.16 2.34 -0.98
N SER A 95 1.16 2.55 -1.06
CA SER A 95 2.11 2.21 0.01
C SER A 95 2.08 3.18 1.17
N GLY A 96 1.37 4.32 1.09
CA GLY A 96 1.21 5.26 2.20
C GLY A 96 0.38 4.71 3.36
N GLY A 97 -0.54 3.79 3.09
CA GLY A 97 -1.40 3.19 4.12
C GLY A 97 -2.42 2.22 3.53
N TYR A 98 -2.79 1.20 4.31
CA TYR A 98 -3.74 0.18 3.88
C TYR A 98 -5.10 0.79 3.47
N GLU A 99 -5.66 1.72 4.27
CA GLU A 99 -6.93 2.34 3.90
C GLU A 99 -6.82 3.30 2.71
N ILE A 100 -5.63 3.85 2.42
CA ILE A 100 -5.43 4.65 1.21
C ILE A 100 -5.50 3.74 0.00
N MET A 101 -4.81 2.59 0.04
CA MET A 101 -4.93 1.57 -1.01
C MET A 101 -6.40 1.14 -1.19
N ARG A 102 -7.12 0.83 -0.11
CA ARG A 102 -8.53 0.45 -0.20
C ARG A 102 -9.40 1.55 -0.78
N LEU A 103 -9.18 2.80 -0.38
CA LEU A 103 -9.89 3.94 -0.96
C LEU A 103 -9.57 4.04 -2.46
N ILE A 104 -8.33 3.83 -2.89
CA ILE A 104 -7.96 3.81 -4.31
C ILE A 104 -8.67 2.67 -5.06
N GLU A 105 -8.86 1.51 -4.43
CA GLU A 105 -9.61 0.38 -5.01
C GLU A 105 -11.12 0.61 -5.03
N GLY A 106 -11.63 1.37 -4.06
CA GLY A 106 -13.04 1.64 -3.83
C GLY A 106 -13.55 0.89 -2.59
N VAL A 107 -14.22 1.63 -1.70
CA VAL A 107 -14.82 1.10 -0.46
C VAL A 107 -16.31 1.37 -0.42
N GLN A 108 -17.06 0.53 0.30
CA GLN A 108 -18.46 0.83 0.57
C GLN A 108 -18.57 1.99 1.58
N ALA A 109 -19.38 2.99 1.24
CA ALA A 109 -19.66 4.12 2.11
C ALA A 109 -21.12 4.55 2.02
N SER A 110 -21.71 4.92 3.15
CA SER A 110 -22.93 5.73 3.16
C SER A 110 -22.56 7.17 2.83
N VAL A 111 -23.04 7.68 1.70
CA VAL A 111 -22.96 9.09 1.34
C VAL A 111 -24.23 9.77 1.82
N PHE A 112 -24.10 10.83 2.62
CA PHE A 112 -25.26 11.52 3.19
C PHE A 112 -25.60 12.75 2.36
N GLU A 113 -26.86 12.81 1.93
CA GLU A 113 -27.44 14.01 1.34
C GLU A 113 -27.66 15.11 2.41
N PRO A 114 -27.86 16.38 2.00
CA PRO A 114 -28.13 17.47 2.94
C PRO A 114 -29.36 17.25 3.83
N ASP A 115 -30.29 16.39 3.41
CA ASP A 115 -31.49 16.02 4.17
C ASP A 115 -31.23 14.95 5.25
N GLY A 116 -30.00 14.42 5.31
CA GLY A 116 -29.56 13.41 6.28
C GLY A 116 -29.83 11.97 5.85
N SER A 117 -30.41 11.72 4.67
CA SER A 117 -30.56 10.37 4.14
C SER A 117 -29.20 9.85 3.65
N GLY A 118 -28.81 8.65 4.10
CA GLY A 118 -27.56 8.01 3.72
C GLY A 118 -27.79 6.91 2.69
N THR A 119 -27.20 7.03 1.51
CA THR A 119 -27.25 6.00 0.45
C THR A 119 -25.91 5.28 0.37
N ALA A 120 -25.94 3.94 0.29
CA ALA A 120 -24.73 3.16 0.16
C ALA A 120 -24.19 3.22 -1.28
N HIS A 121 -22.94 3.63 -1.43
CA HIS A 121 -22.23 3.72 -2.70
C HIS A 121 -20.83 3.11 -2.56
N ILE A 122 -20.22 2.80 -3.71
CA ILE A 122 -18.78 2.59 -3.77
C ILE A 122 -18.13 3.96 -3.94
N VAL A 123 -17.23 4.31 -3.02
CA VAL A 123 -16.48 5.56 -3.04
C VAL A 123 -15.01 5.25 -3.25
N ARG A 124 -14.38 5.94 -4.20
CA ARG A 124 -12.98 5.75 -4.57
C ARG A 124 -12.16 7.02 -4.39
N LEU A 125 -10.91 6.91 -3.93
CA LEU A 125 -9.91 7.95 -4.03
C LEU A 125 -9.42 8.07 -5.47
N VAL A 126 -9.57 9.26 -6.04
CA VAL A 126 -9.19 9.59 -7.41
C VAL A 126 -7.97 10.53 -7.36
N PRO A 127 -6.75 9.98 -7.42
CA PRO A 127 -5.54 10.77 -7.57
C PRO A 127 -5.40 11.28 -9.01
N VAL A 128 -5.51 12.61 -9.19
CA VAL A 128 -5.44 13.28 -10.49
C VAL A 128 -4.09 13.98 -10.64
N LEU A 129 -3.28 13.50 -11.57
CA LEU A 129 -2.04 14.17 -11.96
C LEU A 129 -2.36 15.29 -12.95
N THR A 130 -2.07 16.53 -12.57
CA THR A 130 -2.26 17.72 -13.40
C THR A 130 -0.91 18.25 -13.88
N LEU A 131 -0.75 18.43 -15.19
CA LEU A 131 0.36 19.12 -15.82
C LEU A 131 -0.15 20.43 -16.46
N THR A 132 0.41 21.56 -16.05
CA THR A 132 0.08 22.88 -16.61
C THR A 132 1.27 23.41 -17.40
N ILE A 133 1.07 23.70 -18.68
CA ILE A 133 2.06 24.27 -19.60
C ILE A 133 1.44 25.53 -20.19
N GLU A 134 1.97 26.70 -19.88
CA GLU A 134 1.38 27.99 -20.26
C GLU A 134 -0.10 28.07 -19.83
N GLU A 135 -1.03 28.20 -20.78
CA GLU A 135 -2.49 28.21 -20.55
C GLU A 135 -3.14 26.83 -20.68
N SER A 136 -2.39 25.81 -21.12
CA SER A 136 -2.91 24.46 -21.32
C SER A 136 -2.82 23.66 -20.02
N ARG A 137 -3.91 22.98 -19.66
CA ARG A 137 -3.98 22.06 -18.52
C ARG A 137 -4.30 20.65 -19.02
N TYR A 138 -3.43 19.70 -18.68
CA TYR A 138 -3.63 18.27 -18.90
C TYR A 138 -3.88 17.61 -17.55
N ALA A 139 -4.83 16.69 -17.46
CA ALA A 139 -5.17 15.98 -16.24
C ALA A 139 -5.34 14.49 -16.54
N LEU A 140 -4.86 13.65 -15.63
CA LEU A 140 -4.91 12.20 -15.76
C LEU A 140 -5.36 11.61 -14.42
N ASP A 141 -6.46 10.86 -14.41
CA ASP A 141 -6.77 9.96 -13.30
C ASP A 141 -5.72 8.84 -13.33
N LEU A 142 -4.89 8.75 -12.29
CA LEU A 142 -3.81 7.77 -12.26
C LEU A 142 -4.36 6.33 -12.23
N VAL A 143 -5.55 6.10 -11.66
CA VAL A 143 -6.11 4.75 -11.47
C VAL A 143 -6.64 4.19 -12.78
N THR A 144 -7.45 4.98 -13.50
CA THR A 144 -8.06 4.57 -14.78
C THR A 144 -7.18 4.89 -15.98
N GLN A 145 -6.18 5.76 -15.81
CA GLN A 145 -5.34 6.30 -16.88
C GLN A 145 -6.17 6.99 -17.99
N THR A 146 -7.29 7.59 -17.60
CA THR A 146 -8.17 8.37 -18.48
C THR A 146 -8.27 9.81 -18.01
N ASP A 147 -8.90 10.66 -18.82
CA ASP A 147 -9.31 11.99 -18.37
C ASP A 147 -10.20 11.83 -17.11
N PRO A 148 -9.99 12.65 -16.07
CA PRO A 148 -10.83 12.60 -14.89
C PRO A 148 -12.27 13.00 -15.24
N VAL A 149 -13.23 12.52 -14.46
CA VAL A 149 -14.67 12.82 -14.64
C VAL A 149 -15.17 13.62 -13.42
N PRO A 150 -15.01 14.96 -13.39
CA PRO A 150 -15.32 15.77 -12.21
C PRO A 150 -16.77 15.70 -11.75
N SER A 151 -17.70 15.34 -12.64
CA SER A 151 -19.12 15.18 -12.29
C SER A 151 -19.38 14.02 -11.32
N LEU A 152 -18.44 13.06 -11.22
CA LEU A 152 -18.52 11.96 -10.25
C LEU A 152 -17.87 12.31 -8.92
N HIS A 153 -17.14 13.43 -8.83
CA HIS A 153 -16.45 13.81 -7.60
C HIS A 153 -17.45 14.27 -6.53
N LEU A 154 -17.29 13.75 -5.32
CA LEU A 154 -18.05 14.17 -4.16
C LEU A 154 -17.61 15.58 -3.74
N PRO A 155 -18.55 16.51 -3.53
CA PRO A 155 -18.25 17.81 -2.93
C PRO A 155 -17.52 17.67 -1.60
N GLU A 156 -16.59 18.59 -1.31
CA GLU A 156 -15.84 18.63 -0.06
C GLU A 156 -16.72 18.68 1.20
N THR A 157 -17.92 19.24 1.08
CA THR A 157 -18.91 19.36 2.16
C THR A 157 -19.73 18.09 2.39
N THR A 158 -19.68 17.12 1.47
CA THR A 158 -20.44 15.89 1.57
C THR A 158 -19.96 15.08 2.77
N SER A 159 -20.91 14.64 3.59
CA SER A 159 -20.60 13.75 4.71
C SER A 159 -20.69 12.30 4.24
N LEU A 160 -19.74 11.48 4.68
CA LEU A 160 -19.68 10.07 4.36
C LEU A 160 -19.32 9.24 5.59
N ARG A 161 -19.83 8.02 5.65
CA ARG A 161 -19.47 7.01 6.65
C ARG A 161 -19.04 5.75 5.92
N LEU A 162 -17.80 5.34 6.12
CA LEU A 162 -17.26 4.11 5.56
C LEU A 162 -17.94 2.92 6.24
N LEU A 163 -18.35 1.91 5.48
CA LEU A 163 -19.21 0.82 5.95
C LEU A 163 -18.46 -0.47 6.27
N ASP A 164 -17.21 -0.58 5.87
CA ASP A 164 -16.41 -1.78 6.09
C ASP A 164 -15.76 -1.77 7.48
N ASN A 165 -15.85 -2.90 8.19
CA ASN A 165 -15.67 -3.07 9.64
C ASN A 165 -14.38 -2.51 10.27
N ASP A 166 -13.33 -2.31 9.48
CA ASP A 166 -12.03 -1.81 9.95
C ASP A 166 -11.91 -0.29 9.98
N LEU A 167 -12.84 0.40 9.32
CA LEU A 167 -12.85 1.84 9.20
C LEU A 167 -13.64 2.48 10.34
N ASP A 168 -13.22 3.67 10.75
CA ASP A 168 -13.94 4.42 11.78
C ASP A 168 -15.38 4.67 11.32
N ASN A 169 -16.35 4.06 12.00
CA ASN A 169 -17.80 4.19 11.74
C ASN A 169 -18.35 5.62 11.94
N ARG A 170 -17.47 6.59 12.21
CA ARG A 170 -17.81 8.00 12.29
C ARG A 170 -18.11 8.56 10.91
N SER A 171 -19.17 9.34 10.84
CA SER A 171 -19.43 10.21 9.69
C SER A 171 -18.39 11.33 9.66
N ARG A 172 -17.81 11.59 8.49
CA ARG A 172 -16.75 12.58 8.27
C ARG A 172 -17.06 13.34 6.99
N ARG A 173 -16.62 14.60 6.90
CA ARG A 173 -16.71 15.32 5.63
C ARG A 173 -15.66 14.79 4.67
N CYS A 174 -15.99 14.80 3.38
CA CYS A 174 -15.08 14.45 2.29
C CYS A 174 -13.76 15.23 2.43
N LYS A 175 -13.83 16.53 2.71
CA LYS A 175 -12.67 17.38 2.97
C LYS A 175 -11.79 16.86 4.11
N ASP A 176 -12.38 16.58 5.27
CA ASP A 176 -11.64 16.14 6.46
C ASP A 176 -10.93 14.80 6.20
N LEU A 177 -11.58 13.90 5.44
CA LEU A 177 -10.97 12.63 5.05
C LEU A 177 -9.80 12.85 4.06
N LEU A 178 -9.97 13.72 3.06
CA LEU A 178 -8.90 14.04 2.10
C LEU A 178 -7.71 14.73 2.76
N GLU A 179 -7.96 15.67 3.68
CA GLU A 179 -6.91 16.32 4.49
C GLU A 179 -6.16 15.29 5.35
N GLN A 180 -6.88 14.35 5.97
CA GLN A 180 -6.24 13.26 6.72
C GLN A 180 -5.40 12.35 5.81
N VAL A 181 -5.91 11.98 4.64
CA VAL A 181 -5.15 11.18 3.66
C VAL A 181 -3.89 11.91 3.21
N ALA A 182 -3.99 13.19 2.88
CA ALA A 182 -2.85 14.01 2.50
C ALA A 182 -1.81 14.14 3.63
N GLN A 183 -2.26 14.32 4.87
CA GLN A 183 -1.38 14.37 6.04
C GLN A 183 -0.64 13.05 6.27
N ILE A 184 -1.28 11.91 6.05
CA ILE A 184 -0.64 10.61 6.20
C ILE A 184 0.38 10.38 5.09
N LEU A 185 0.03 10.75 3.86
CA LEU A 185 0.95 10.67 2.73
C LEU A 185 2.17 11.57 2.90
N SER A 186 2.04 12.74 3.53
CA SER A 186 3.18 13.63 3.77
C SER A 186 4.23 13.01 4.69
N TYR A 187 3.81 12.17 5.66
CA TYR A 187 4.74 11.43 6.53
C TYR A 187 5.18 10.10 5.95
N ALA A 188 4.26 9.30 5.42
CA ALA A 188 4.56 7.96 4.92
C ALA A 188 5.25 7.99 3.55
N GLN A 189 5.09 9.06 2.78
CA GLN A 189 5.68 9.25 1.46
C GLN A 189 6.08 10.72 1.26
N PRO A 190 7.08 11.22 2.00
CA PRO A 190 7.51 12.63 1.93
C PRO A 190 7.89 13.09 0.51
N GLY A 191 8.28 12.16 -0.36
CA GLY A 191 8.50 12.42 -1.77
C GLY A 191 7.27 12.93 -2.54
N LEU A 192 6.06 12.57 -2.09
CA LEU A 192 4.79 13.08 -2.63
C LEU A 192 4.43 14.46 -2.11
N ALA A 193 5.03 14.95 -1.02
CA ALA A 193 4.62 16.20 -0.37
C ALA A 193 4.70 17.39 -1.33
N THR A 194 5.74 17.43 -2.17
CA THR A 194 5.86 18.47 -3.20
C THR A 194 4.73 18.35 -4.23
N LEU A 195 4.36 17.16 -4.70
CA LEU A 195 3.28 17.02 -5.67
C LEU A 195 1.88 17.30 -5.08
N LEU A 196 1.65 16.90 -3.83
CA LEU A 196 0.36 17.05 -3.13
C LEU A 196 0.11 18.48 -2.62
N GLY A 197 1.18 19.21 -2.29
CA GLY A 197 1.10 20.60 -1.80
C GLY A 197 1.35 21.62 -2.91
N ASP A 198 2.60 22.06 -3.04
CA ASP A 198 3.01 23.14 -3.93
C ASP A 198 3.24 22.66 -5.36
N ARG A 199 2.72 23.37 -6.37
CA ARG A 199 2.97 23.04 -7.78
C ARG A 199 4.47 22.82 -8.06
N CYS A 200 4.84 21.60 -8.41
CA CYS A 200 6.23 21.21 -8.69
C CYS A 200 6.66 21.77 -10.05
N SER A 201 7.72 22.56 -10.09
CA SER A 201 8.27 23.07 -11.36
C SER A 201 9.02 21.97 -12.10
N VAL A 202 8.62 21.71 -13.34
CA VAL A 202 9.21 20.70 -14.22
C VAL A 202 9.42 21.28 -15.61
N GLU A 203 10.21 20.60 -16.44
CA GLU A 203 10.21 20.81 -17.88
C GLU A 203 9.40 19.70 -18.54
N ALA A 204 8.50 20.07 -19.46
CA ALA A 204 7.67 19.13 -20.18
C ALA A 204 8.01 19.15 -21.67
N LEU A 205 8.02 17.97 -22.27
CA LEU A 205 8.21 17.79 -23.72
C LEU A 205 6.90 17.29 -24.33
N ARG A 206 6.26 18.12 -25.15
CA ARG A 206 5.12 17.71 -25.97
C ARG A 206 5.62 17.13 -27.30
N PRO A 207 4.87 16.19 -27.92
CA PRO A 207 5.23 15.67 -29.24
C PRO A 207 5.50 16.82 -30.22
N PHE A 208 6.64 16.76 -30.90
CA PHE A 208 7.07 17.74 -31.91
C PHE A 208 7.31 19.17 -31.40
N GLN A 209 7.43 19.38 -30.08
CA GLN A 209 7.73 20.68 -29.50
C GLN A 209 9.07 20.67 -28.76
N THR A 210 9.58 21.85 -28.41
CA THR A 210 10.73 21.97 -27.50
C THR A 210 10.29 21.78 -26.05
N TRP A 211 11.25 21.49 -25.19
CA TRP A 211 11.08 21.55 -23.73
C TRP A 211 10.50 22.90 -23.32
N GLN A 212 9.48 22.85 -22.46
CA GLN A 212 8.79 24.03 -21.95
C GLN A 212 8.71 23.97 -20.43
N PRO A 213 8.83 25.13 -19.75
CA PRO A 213 8.58 25.19 -18.33
C PRO A 213 7.12 24.84 -18.06
N ALA A 214 6.90 24.02 -17.05
CA ALA A 214 5.60 23.51 -16.68
C ALA A 214 5.49 23.36 -15.16
N THR A 215 4.26 23.13 -14.70
CA THR A 215 3.99 22.77 -13.31
C THR A 215 3.25 21.45 -13.24
N LEU A 216 3.72 20.56 -12.36
CA LEU A 216 3.13 19.26 -12.07
C LEU A 216 2.55 19.26 -10.67
N SER A 217 1.33 18.77 -10.50
CA SER A 217 0.69 18.65 -9.19
C SER A 217 -0.21 17.42 -9.14
N LEU A 218 -0.32 16.80 -7.97
CA LEU A 218 -1.18 15.67 -7.69
C LEU A 218 -2.34 16.12 -6.80
N GLN A 219 -3.56 16.00 -7.30
CA GLN A 219 -4.78 16.38 -6.58
C GLN A 219 -5.52 15.13 -6.14
N LEU A 220 -6.07 15.13 -4.93
CA LEU A 220 -6.84 14.00 -4.40
C LEU A 220 -8.33 14.37 -4.36
N HIS A 221 -9.17 13.50 -4.91
CA HIS A 221 -10.62 13.63 -4.86
C HIS A 221 -11.25 12.33 -4.38
N LEU A 222 -12.48 12.39 -3.86
CA LEU A 222 -13.31 11.19 -3.70
C LEU A 222 -14.37 11.19 -4.78
N ALA A 223 -14.57 10.08 -5.46
CA ALA A 223 -15.60 9.92 -6.47
C ALA A 223 -16.60 8.83 -6.08
N GLN A 224 -17.86 9.09 -6.38
CA GLN A 224 -18.91 8.08 -6.31
C GLN A 224 -18.84 7.23 -7.58
N MET A 225 -18.66 5.94 -7.40
CA MET A 225 -18.69 4.97 -8.50
C MET A 225 -20.11 4.42 -8.64
N ASP A 226 -20.55 4.21 -9.87
CA ASP A 226 -21.79 3.49 -10.11
C ASP A 226 -21.66 2.09 -9.50
N ALA A 227 -22.47 1.82 -8.47
CA ALA A 227 -22.63 0.48 -7.99
C ALA A 227 -23.19 -0.32 -9.15
N LYS A 228 -22.36 -1.16 -9.80
CA LYS A 228 -22.89 -2.23 -10.67
C LYS A 228 -23.96 -2.91 -9.84
N ALA A 229 -25.22 -2.73 -10.25
CA ALA A 229 -26.39 -3.11 -9.48
C ALA A 229 -26.21 -4.57 -9.08
N HIS A 230 -25.82 -4.82 -7.82
CA HIS A 230 -25.78 -6.16 -7.31
C HIS A 230 -27.23 -6.63 -7.36
N PRO A 231 -27.54 -7.76 -8.03
CA PRO A 231 -28.86 -8.32 -7.95
C PRO A 231 -29.07 -8.63 -6.47
N ARG A 232 -29.86 -7.80 -5.79
CA ARG A 232 -30.32 -8.10 -4.45
C ARG A 232 -30.92 -9.49 -4.54
N HIS A 233 -30.31 -10.47 -3.88
CA HIS A 233 -30.92 -11.78 -3.66
C HIS A 233 -32.18 -11.55 -2.82
N SER A 234 -33.26 -11.19 -3.50
CA SER A 234 -34.60 -11.29 -2.97
C SER A 234 -34.82 -12.79 -2.73
N GLY A 235 -34.85 -13.17 -1.46
CA GLY A 235 -35.32 -14.49 -1.07
C GLY A 235 -36.70 -14.70 -1.66
N ARG A 236 -36.79 -15.48 -2.74
CA ARG A 236 -38.04 -15.91 -3.31
C ARG A 236 -37.90 -17.34 -3.81
N THR A 237 -38.31 -18.25 -2.95
CA THR A 237 -38.71 -19.62 -3.27
C THR A 237 -39.66 -19.63 -4.48
N GLY A 238 -39.30 -20.38 -5.52
CA GLY A 238 -40.16 -20.61 -6.67
C GLY A 238 -39.40 -21.21 -7.85
N ALA A 239 -39.32 -22.53 -7.89
CA ALA A 239 -38.81 -23.29 -9.02
C ALA A 239 -39.65 -23.04 -10.30
N SER A 240 -38.98 -22.76 -11.41
CA SER A 240 -39.40 -23.26 -12.74
C SER A 240 -38.24 -23.18 -13.73
N PRO A 241 -37.93 -24.27 -14.47
CA PRO A 241 -36.95 -24.27 -15.55
C PRO A 241 -37.65 -24.02 -16.89
N ASN A 242 -37.13 -23.08 -17.69
CA ASN A 242 -37.07 -23.08 -19.17
C ASN A 242 -37.11 -21.66 -19.76
N ALA A 243 -36.14 -21.41 -20.65
CA ALA A 243 -36.17 -20.60 -21.88
C ALA A 243 -34.84 -19.83 -22.00
N LEU A 244 -33.87 -20.34 -22.77
CA LEU A 244 -33.71 -20.20 -24.23
C LEU A 244 -32.81 -19.01 -24.60
N TYR A 245 -31.61 -19.40 -25.04
CA TYR A 245 -30.69 -18.74 -25.96
C TYR A 245 -31.27 -17.59 -26.81
N LEU A 246 -30.58 -16.45 -26.82
CA LEU A 246 -30.51 -15.52 -27.96
C LEU A 246 -29.05 -15.04 -28.13
N PRO A 247 -28.60 -14.72 -29.36
CA PRO A 247 -27.20 -14.63 -29.74
C PRO A 247 -26.60 -13.23 -29.48
N SER A 248 -25.27 -13.20 -29.45
CA SER A 248 -24.41 -12.05 -29.26
C SER A 248 -24.42 -11.09 -30.46
N ASP A 249 -24.53 -9.80 -30.20
CA ASP A 249 -24.19 -8.75 -31.17
C ASP A 249 -22.98 -7.92 -30.70
N GLU A 250 -22.06 -7.78 -31.67
CA GLU A 250 -21.04 -6.75 -31.88
C GLU A 250 -19.96 -6.51 -30.81
N LYS A 251 -18.85 -7.24 -31.00
CA LYS A 251 -17.52 -6.91 -30.44
C LYS A 251 -17.02 -5.58 -31.03
N GLN A 252 -16.94 -4.56 -30.19
CA GLN A 252 -16.03 -3.43 -30.41
C GLN A 252 -14.58 -3.94 -30.31
N PRO A 253 -13.68 -3.57 -31.23
CA PRO A 253 -12.26 -3.89 -31.10
C PRO A 253 -11.67 -3.05 -29.97
N SER A 254 -11.40 -3.68 -28.82
CA SER A 254 -10.61 -3.06 -27.76
C SER A 254 -9.18 -2.86 -28.28
N LYS A 255 -8.71 -1.61 -28.26
CA LYS A 255 -7.33 -1.27 -28.57
C LYS A 255 -6.42 -2.00 -27.58
N ALA A 256 -5.58 -2.87 -28.12
CA ALA A 256 -4.47 -3.50 -27.42
C ALA A 256 -3.36 -2.46 -27.23
N ASP A 257 -3.35 -1.85 -26.05
CA ASP A 257 -2.13 -1.36 -25.39
C ASP A 257 -2.44 -1.40 -23.89
N THR A 258 -2.56 -2.62 -23.35
CA THR A 258 -2.90 -2.85 -21.95
C THR A 258 -1.63 -2.71 -21.11
N GLY A 259 -1.27 -1.46 -20.82
CA GLY A 259 -0.51 -1.18 -19.60
C GLY A 259 -1.34 -1.60 -18.38
N PHE A 260 -0.66 -2.02 -17.31
CA PHE A 260 -1.30 -2.36 -16.03
C PHE A 260 -2.25 -1.24 -15.59
N THR A 261 -3.54 -1.56 -15.37
CA THR A 261 -4.51 -0.65 -14.75
C THR A 261 -4.88 -1.16 -13.36
N LEU A 262 -5.07 -0.27 -12.39
CA LEU A 262 -5.51 -0.68 -11.06
C LEU A 262 -6.96 -1.20 -11.06
N ASP A 263 -7.73 -1.00 -12.14
CA ASP A 263 -9.03 -1.65 -12.32
C ASP A 263 -8.89 -3.16 -12.50
N ASP A 264 -7.81 -3.66 -13.12
CA ASP A 264 -7.49 -5.09 -13.14
C ASP A 264 -7.19 -5.60 -11.72
N PHE A 265 -6.50 -4.79 -10.91
CA PHE A 265 -6.22 -5.08 -9.50
C PHE A 265 -7.49 -5.03 -8.63
N ALA A 266 -8.35 -4.03 -8.80
CA ALA A 266 -9.59 -3.82 -8.06
C ALA A 266 -10.68 -4.85 -8.44
N SER A 267 -10.68 -5.32 -9.69
CA SER A 267 -11.61 -6.38 -10.14
C SER A 267 -11.45 -7.68 -9.34
N THR A 268 -10.28 -7.94 -8.76
CA THR A 268 -10.03 -9.10 -7.90
C THR A 268 -10.70 -9.02 -6.53
N LEU A 269 -11.22 -7.85 -6.13
CA LEU A 269 -11.82 -7.59 -4.82
C LEU A 269 -13.36 -7.60 -4.84
N ILE A 270 -13.97 -7.45 -6.01
CA ILE A 270 -15.43 -7.31 -6.17
C ILE A 270 -16.12 -8.68 -6.39
N GLU A 271 -15.35 -9.76 -6.56
CA GLU A 271 -15.93 -11.10 -6.69
C GLU A 271 -16.42 -11.62 -5.32
N ASP A 272 -17.74 -11.64 -5.15
CA ASP A 272 -18.44 -12.22 -3.99
C ASP A 272 -17.85 -13.60 -3.66
N PRO A 273 -17.31 -13.81 -2.45
CA PRO A 273 -16.71 -15.08 -2.08
C PRO A 273 -17.82 -16.14 -2.00
N GLY A 274 -18.04 -16.87 -3.11
CA GLY A 274 -19.08 -17.89 -3.18
C GLY A 274 -19.00 -18.90 -2.02
N ASP A 275 -20.13 -19.58 -1.75
CA ASP A 275 -20.41 -20.47 -0.61
C ASP A 275 -19.28 -21.47 -0.22
N ALA A 276 -18.36 -21.79 -1.12
CA ALA A 276 -17.19 -22.66 -0.85
C ALA A 276 -16.15 -22.05 0.12
N THR A 277 -16.23 -20.76 0.42
CA THR A 277 -15.26 -20.02 1.25
C THR A 277 -15.70 -19.82 2.71
N ALA A 278 -16.95 -20.17 3.06
CA ALA A 278 -17.59 -19.90 4.35
C ALA A 278 -16.96 -20.61 5.57
N GLY A 279 -15.91 -21.42 5.39
CA GLY A 279 -15.27 -22.19 6.46
C GLY A 279 -14.24 -21.39 7.27
N VAL A 280 -13.07 -21.12 6.68
CA VAL A 280 -11.94 -20.53 7.42
C VAL A 280 -11.93 -19.00 7.40
N LEU A 281 -12.52 -18.37 6.38
CA LEU A 281 -12.54 -16.91 6.27
C LEU A 281 -13.38 -16.24 7.36
N GLY A 282 -14.39 -16.95 7.88
CA GLY A 282 -15.18 -16.52 9.03
C GLY A 282 -14.49 -16.71 10.39
N ASN A 283 -13.36 -17.41 10.45
CA ASN A 283 -12.64 -17.60 11.71
C ASN A 283 -11.85 -16.35 12.09
N TRP A 284 -11.60 -16.19 13.39
CA TRP A 284 -10.74 -15.15 13.91
C TRP A 284 -9.35 -15.71 14.20
N LEU A 285 -8.33 -14.88 14.10
CA LEU A 285 -6.95 -15.24 14.33
C LEU A 285 -6.29 -14.24 15.29
N THR A 286 -5.45 -14.74 16.19
CA THR A 286 -4.58 -13.90 17.02
C THR A 286 -3.14 -14.37 16.86
N PHE A 287 -2.22 -13.43 16.61
CA PHE A 287 -0.79 -13.74 16.65
C PHE A 287 -0.35 -13.95 18.10
N THR A 288 0.48 -14.98 18.35
CA THR A 288 0.93 -15.34 19.71
C THR A 288 2.43 -15.17 19.91
N ASN A 289 3.16 -14.93 18.82
CA ASN A 289 4.59 -14.67 18.87
C ASN A 289 4.85 -13.18 19.14
N GLU A 290 4.95 -12.81 20.42
CA GLU A 290 5.24 -11.44 20.87
C GLU A 290 6.49 -10.85 20.21
N SER A 291 7.54 -11.65 20.00
CA SER A 291 8.76 -11.16 19.36
C SER A 291 8.53 -10.75 17.90
N TRP A 292 7.72 -11.50 17.17
CA TRP A 292 7.33 -11.16 15.79
C TRP A 292 6.42 -9.92 15.77
N ILE A 293 5.46 -9.83 16.69
CA ILE A 293 4.55 -8.68 16.80
C ILE A 293 5.35 -7.41 17.04
N GLN A 294 6.25 -7.39 18.02
CA GLN A 294 7.08 -6.21 18.30
C GLN A 294 8.03 -5.87 17.13
N ALA A 295 8.68 -6.87 16.54
CA ALA A 295 9.52 -6.66 15.37
C ALA A 295 8.73 -6.04 14.20
N PHE A 296 7.52 -6.52 13.95
CA PHE A 296 6.64 -6.01 12.92
C PHE A 296 6.27 -4.54 13.13
N LEU A 297 5.84 -4.18 14.33
CA LEU A 297 5.44 -2.81 14.66
C LEU A 297 6.64 -1.85 14.59
N ASN A 298 7.79 -2.25 15.13
CA ASN A 298 9.02 -1.46 15.07
C ASN A 298 9.46 -1.21 13.63
N VAL A 299 9.42 -2.24 12.77
CA VAL A 299 9.77 -2.10 11.34
C VAL A 299 8.83 -1.13 10.63
N CYS A 300 7.52 -1.18 10.92
CA CYS A 300 6.55 -0.24 10.33
C CYS A 300 6.84 1.21 10.73
N ALA A 301 7.12 1.47 12.01
CA ALA A 301 7.45 2.80 12.52
C ALA A 301 8.83 3.29 12.01
N GLN A 302 9.85 2.44 12.04
CA GLN A 302 11.20 2.75 11.52
C GLN A 302 11.17 3.14 10.05
N ARG A 303 10.33 2.51 9.24
CA ARG A 303 10.21 2.89 7.83
C ARG A 303 9.71 4.33 7.66
N ILE A 304 8.69 4.75 8.43
CA ILE A 304 8.12 6.11 8.36
C ILE A 304 9.15 7.14 8.84
N VAL A 305 9.70 6.90 10.04
CA VAL A 305 11.09 7.18 10.43
C VAL A 305 12.01 7.63 9.30
N ALA A 306 12.41 6.60 8.58
CA ALA A 306 13.52 6.63 7.70
C ALA A 306 13.25 7.34 6.36
N GLN A 307 12.02 7.24 5.86
CA GLN A 307 11.57 7.97 4.68
C GLN A 307 11.73 9.49 4.84
N ASN A 308 11.69 9.99 6.08
CA ASN A 308 11.84 11.41 6.39
C ASN A 308 13.30 11.81 6.73
N LEU A 309 14.27 10.89 6.75
CA LEU A 309 15.67 11.23 7.04
C LEU A 309 16.24 12.32 6.14
N PRO A 310 15.92 12.41 4.83
CA PRO A 310 16.41 13.52 3.99
C PRO A 310 15.95 14.90 4.46
N GLN A 311 14.79 15.01 5.12
CA GLN A 311 14.29 16.26 5.70
C GLN A 311 14.83 16.51 7.11
N ILE A 312 15.18 15.45 7.84
CA ILE A 312 15.78 15.51 9.19
C ILE A 312 17.28 15.80 9.13
N ALA A 313 17.97 15.32 8.09
CA ALA A 313 19.41 15.47 7.89
C ALA A 313 19.81 16.94 7.66
N PRO A 314 21.06 17.34 7.99
CA PRO A 314 21.52 18.68 7.72
C PRO A 314 21.55 18.93 6.21
N GLY A 315 21.08 20.11 5.77
CA GLY A 315 21.26 20.51 4.38
C GLY A 315 22.74 20.61 4.04
N ASN A 316 23.13 20.21 2.83
CA ASN A 316 24.52 20.22 2.36
C ASN A 316 25.17 21.62 2.22
N GLY A 317 24.51 22.67 2.72
CA GLY A 317 25.10 24.01 2.82
C GLY A 317 26.06 24.02 4.02
N GLY A 318 27.37 24.11 3.77
CA GLY A 318 28.43 24.14 4.79
C GLY A 318 28.43 25.35 5.74
N GLU A 319 27.27 25.96 5.99
CA GLU A 319 27.07 26.92 7.05
C GLU A 319 26.79 26.16 8.35
N SER A 320 27.53 26.50 9.41
CA SER A 320 27.27 25.98 10.76
C SER A 320 25.79 26.19 11.09
N ALA A 321 25.07 25.09 11.32
CA ALA A 321 23.65 25.16 11.63
C ALA A 321 23.43 26.11 12.82
N THR A 322 22.55 27.10 12.65
CA THR A 322 22.18 27.98 13.74
C THR A 322 21.44 27.16 14.81
N SER A 323 21.53 27.58 16.08
CA SER A 323 20.81 26.93 17.19
C SER A 323 19.30 26.77 16.91
N GLU A 324 18.72 27.68 16.12
CA GLU A 324 17.31 27.63 15.74
C GLU A 324 17.03 26.51 14.71
N LEU A 325 17.89 26.33 13.70
CA LEU A 325 17.74 25.25 12.72
C LEU A 325 17.85 23.86 13.37
N LEU A 326 18.76 23.69 14.32
CA LEU A 326 18.89 22.44 15.06
C LEU A 326 17.63 22.14 15.88
N ARG A 327 17.07 23.16 16.56
CA ARG A 327 15.82 23.02 17.30
C ARG A 327 14.64 22.66 16.39
N GLN A 328 14.56 23.25 15.20
CA GLN A 328 13.52 22.92 14.21
C GLN A 328 13.65 21.47 13.74
N ARG A 329 14.88 20.98 13.52
CA ARG A 329 15.15 19.58 13.14
C ARG A 329 14.76 18.61 14.26
N GLU A 330 15.09 18.93 15.51
CA GLU A 330 14.68 18.14 16.68
C GLU A 330 13.15 18.06 16.79
N VAL A 331 12.46 19.20 16.70
CA VAL A 331 10.98 19.25 16.75
C VAL A 331 10.37 18.44 15.61
N PHE A 332 10.91 18.56 14.40
CA PHE A 332 10.43 17.80 13.25
C PHE A 332 10.68 16.29 13.40
N CYS A 333 11.87 15.89 13.87
CA CYS A 333 12.20 14.49 14.12
C CYS A 333 11.27 13.86 15.17
N ASN A 334 11.00 14.59 16.26
CA ASN A 334 10.03 14.17 17.28
C ASN A 334 8.61 14.04 16.71
N LEU A 335 8.17 14.98 15.87
CA LEU A 335 6.85 14.95 15.23
C LEU A 335 6.70 13.74 14.29
N VAL A 336 7.72 13.46 13.47
CA VAL A 336 7.72 12.29 12.57
C VAL A 336 7.72 11.00 13.39
N THR A 337 8.55 10.92 14.43
CA THR A 337 8.64 9.73 15.30
C THR A 337 7.31 9.47 16.01
N TYR A 338 6.67 10.51 16.53
CA TYR A 338 5.34 10.41 17.11
C TYR A 338 4.32 9.91 16.09
N SER A 339 4.29 10.50 14.90
CA SER A 339 3.34 10.12 13.84
C SER A 339 3.54 8.67 13.40
N ALA A 340 4.81 8.24 13.28
CA ALA A 340 5.19 6.88 12.94
C ALA A 340 4.69 5.87 13.99
N THR A 341 4.89 6.14 15.28
CA THR A 341 4.40 5.25 16.35
C THR A 341 2.88 5.35 16.52
N ASP A 342 2.24 6.45 16.12
CA ASP A 342 0.79 6.63 16.27
C ASP A 342 0.03 5.82 15.23
N LEU A 343 0.56 5.78 14.02
CA LEU A 343 0.02 4.93 12.96
C LEU A 343 0.07 3.44 13.33
N VAL A 344 1.02 3.05 14.18
CA VAL A 344 1.27 1.65 14.53
C VAL A 344 0.56 1.24 15.84
N GLN A 345 0.56 2.08 16.87
CA GLN A 345 0.01 1.79 18.21
C GLN A 345 -1.22 2.64 18.59
N GLY A 346 -1.62 3.61 17.77
CA GLY A 346 -2.65 4.60 18.12
C GLY A 346 -4.03 4.00 18.41
N VAL A 347 -4.67 4.50 19.45
CA VAL A 347 -6.02 4.07 19.89
C VAL A 347 -7.12 4.56 18.93
N ASN A 348 -6.84 5.57 18.09
CA ASN A 348 -7.79 6.20 17.18
C ASN A 348 -7.16 6.41 15.80
N GLY A 349 -7.61 5.70 14.76
CA GLY A 349 -7.14 5.98 13.41
C GLY A 349 -7.75 5.05 12.37
N LEU A 350 -7.96 5.55 11.16
CA LEU A 350 -8.30 4.72 10.00
C LEU A 350 -7.21 3.64 9.76
N PHE A 351 -5.97 3.86 10.19
CA PHE A 351 -4.80 3.10 9.72
C PHE A 351 -4.21 2.13 10.74
N LYS A 352 -5.01 1.66 11.71
CA LYS A 352 -4.52 0.79 12.77
C LYS A 352 -3.88 -0.49 12.23
N HIS A 353 -2.69 -0.81 12.72
CA HIS A 353 -2.10 -2.15 12.61
C HIS A 353 -2.64 -3.10 13.71
N THR A 354 -3.90 -2.95 14.11
CA THR A 354 -4.54 -3.71 15.21
C THR A 354 -4.55 -5.22 14.99
N PHE A 355 -4.42 -5.69 13.76
CA PHE A 355 -4.53 -7.10 13.42
C PHE A 355 -3.47 -8.00 14.09
N VAL A 356 -2.39 -7.42 14.64
CA VAL A 356 -1.36 -8.21 15.34
C VAL A 356 -1.62 -8.38 16.84
N HIS A 357 -2.38 -7.48 17.48
CA HIS A 357 -2.65 -7.51 18.92
C HIS A 357 -4.05 -8.00 19.26
N GLU A 358 -5.00 -7.82 18.34
CA GLU A 358 -6.39 -8.17 18.54
C GLU A 358 -6.77 -9.38 17.68
N PRO A 359 -7.78 -10.17 18.09
CA PRO A 359 -8.39 -11.12 17.19
C PRO A 359 -8.83 -10.41 15.90
N VAL A 360 -8.34 -10.87 14.77
CA VAL A 360 -8.70 -10.36 13.43
C VAL A 360 -9.42 -11.44 12.65
N LEU A 361 -10.48 -11.08 11.93
CA LEU A 361 -11.15 -12.00 11.03
C LEU A 361 -10.17 -12.40 9.91
N VAL A 362 -10.13 -13.68 9.54
CA VAL A 362 -9.25 -14.13 8.45
C VAL A 362 -9.59 -13.42 7.14
N ALA A 363 -10.86 -13.10 6.91
CA ALA A 363 -11.33 -12.27 5.80
C ALA A 363 -10.75 -10.84 5.79
N ASP A 364 -10.43 -10.28 6.95
CA ASP A 364 -9.87 -8.93 7.10
C ASP A 364 -8.32 -8.96 7.14
N LEU A 365 -7.74 -10.11 7.50
CA LEU A 365 -6.28 -10.30 7.55
C LEU A 365 -5.65 -10.42 6.16
N TRP A 366 -6.23 -11.23 5.28
CA TRP A 366 -5.64 -11.51 3.96
C TRP A 366 -5.40 -10.25 3.10
N PRO A 367 -6.32 -9.25 3.02
CA PRO A 367 -6.07 -8.06 2.21
C PRO A 367 -5.01 -7.15 2.84
N ARG A 368 -4.87 -7.16 4.18
CA ARG A 368 -3.79 -6.46 4.88
C ARG A 368 -2.43 -7.07 4.56
N LEU A 369 -2.31 -8.41 4.60
CA LEU A 369 -1.08 -9.10 4.21
C LEU A 369 -0.73 -8.87 2.73
N ARG A 370 -1.72 -8.87 1.83
CA ARG A 370 -1.56 -8.48 0.42
C ARG A 370 -0.98 -7.07 0.30
N TRP A 371 -1.52 -6.10 1.05
CA TRP A 371 -1.02 -4.73 1.04
C TRP A 371 0.44 -4.65 1.51
N TYR A 372 0.79 -5.30 2.62
CA TYR A 372 2.17 -5.30 3.11
C TYR A 372 3.17 -5.87 2.10
N LEU A 373 2.76 -6.89 1.34
CA LEU A 373 3.55 -7.41 0.23
C LEU A 373 3.72 -6.35 -0.86
N ALA A 374 2.63 -5.76 -1.36
CA ALA A 374 2.69 -4.72 -2.38
C ALA A 374 3.47 -3.47 -1.94
N GLN A 375 3.45 -3.15 -0.65
CA GLN A 375 4.17 -2.03 -0.05
C GLN A 375 5.69 -2.23 -0.04
N SER A 376 6.17 -3.48 -0.09
CA SER A 376 7.59 -3.79 0.01
C SER A 376 8.41 -3.14 -1.12
N SER A 377 7.94 -3.24 -2.36
CA SER A 377 8.53 -2.56 -3.52
C SER A 377 7.51 -2.37 -4.64
N GLU A 378 7.73 -1.36 -5.49
CA GLU A 378 6.94 -1.15 -6.70
C GLU A 378 6.93 -2.40 -7.59
N ARG A 379 8.08 -3.07 -7.66
CA ARG A 379 8.26 -4.33 -8.38
C ARG A 379 7.28 -5.41 -7.93
N VAL A 380 7.15 -5.60 -6.62
CA VAL A 380 6.22 -6.59 -6.03
C VAL A 380 4.79 -6.20 -6.36
N MET A 381 4.41 -4.93 -6.22
CA MET A 381 3.08 -4.45 -6.57
C MET A 381 2.74 -4.68 -8.06
N GLN A 382 3.66 -4.34 -8.97
CA GLN A 382 3.48 -4.54 -10.42
C GLN A 382 3.25 -6.02 -10.74
N LEU A 383 4.07 -6.93 -10.20
CA LEU A 383 3.87 -8.37 -10.41
C LEU A 383 2.56 -8.87 -9.81
N MET A 384 2.15 -8.39 -8.65
CA MET A 384 0.85 -8.77 -8.07
C MET A 384 -0.31 -8.27 -8.95
N GLY A 385 -0.12 -7.14 -9.62
CA GLY A 385 -1.02 -6.57 -10.60
C GLY A 385 -1.03 -7.23 -11.98
N GLY A 386 0.02 -7.98 -12.30
CA GLY A 386 0.23 -8.58 -13.61
C GLY A 386 1.11 -7.70 -14.50
N VAL A 387 2.18 -8.29 -15.05
CA VAL A 387 3.07 -7.60 -15.99
C VAL A 387 3.12 -8.36 -17.31
N SER A 388 2.95 -7.65 -18.42
CA SER A 388 3.07 -8.21 -19.77
C SER A 388 4.48 -8.79 -19.98
N THR A 389 4.56 -10.03 -20.43
CA THR A 389 5.83 -10.75 -20.55
C THR A 389 5.80 -11.81 -21.65
N GLN A 390 6.97 -12.37 -21.96
CA GLN A 390 7.12 -13.65 -22.61
C GLN A 390 7.75 -14.64 -21.64
N VAL A 391 7.22 -15.85 -21.55
CA VAL A 391 7.77 -16.93 -20.72
C VAL A 391 8.18 -18.10 -21.60
N LEU A 392 9.37 -18.65 -21.37
CA LEU A 392 9.88 -19.87 -22.00
C LEU A 392 10.00 -20.97 -20.93
N PRO A 393 8.96 -21.79 -20.73
CA PRO A 393 9.08 -22.98 -19.89
C PRO A 393 10.06 -24.00 -20.50
N PRO A 394 10.72 -24.83 -19.69
CA PRO A 394 11.65 -25.84 -20.18
C PRO A 394 10.98 -26.80 -21.17
N GLY A 395 11.58 -26.98 -22.34
CA GLY A 395 11.08 -27.87 -23.38
C GLY A 395 9.85 -27.38 -24.14
N LEU A 396 9.36 -26.17 -23.87
CA LEU A 396 8.26 -25.53 -24.59
C LEU A 396 8.76 -24.33 -25.41
N SER A 397 7.87 -23.74 -26.21
CA SER A 397 8.12 -22.48 -26.92
C SER A 397 7.80 -21.27 -26.04
N TRP A 398 8.25 -20.08 -26.45
CA TRP A 398 7.83 -18.82 -25.84
C TRP A 398 6.31 -18.67 -25.83
N GLN A 399 5.77 -18.24 -24.71
CA GLN A 399 4.35 -17.97 -24.47
C GLN A 399 4.20 -16.50 -24.06
N GLN A 400 3.32 -15.78 -24.75
CA GLN A 400 2.97 -14.41 -24.38
C GLN A 400 1.81 -14.40 -23.39
N GLY A 401 1.88 -13.50 -22.42
CA GLY A 401 0.81 -13.31 -21.44
C GLY A 401 1.19 -12.36 -20.33
N SER A 402 0.36 -12.32 -19.29
CA SER A 402 0.60 -11.53 -18.08
C SER A 402 1.15 -12.42 -16.98
N LEU A 403 2.33 -12.07 -16.46
CA LEU A 403 2.96 -12.72 -15.32
C LEU A 403 2.43 -12.13 -14.02
N TYR A 404 1.93 -13.00 -13.15
CA TYR A 404 1.46 -12.62 -11.83
C TYR A 404 2.35 -13.22 -10.74
N LEU A 405 2.70 -12.42 -9.74
CA LEU A 405 3.11 -12.90 -8.43
C LEU A 405 1.84 -13.19 -7.63
N ARG A 406 1.62 -14.46 -7.30
CA ARG A 406 0.46 -14.91 -6.56
C ARG A 406 0.84 -15.21 -5.10
N PRO A 407 0.60 -14.29 -4.17
CA PRO A 407 0.82 -14.54 -2.76
C PRO A 407 -0.22 -15.48 -2.15
N LEU A 408 0.26 -16.37 -1.30
CA LEU A 408 -0.50 -17.44 -0.66
C LEU A 408 -0.31 -17.36 0.85
N MET A 409 -1.41 -17.35 1.60
CA MET A 409 -1.41 -17.51 3.04
C MET A 409 -1.82 -18.93 3.39
N GLN A 410 -0.93 -19.66 4.05
CA GLN A 410 -1.21 -20.99 4.56
C GLN A 410 -1.48 -20.94 6.08
N LEU A 411 -2.65 -21.43 6.49
CA LEU A 411 -3.01 -21.61 7.90
C LEU A 411 -2.96 -23.10 8.21
N THR A 412 -2.15 -23.51 9.19
CA THR A 412 -1.99 -24.92 9.58
C THR A 412 -2.31 -25.11 11.05
N THR A 413 -3.20 -26.04 11.38
CA THR A 413 -3.43 -26.55 12.74
C THR A 413 -3.07 -28.03 12.81
N ALA A 414 -3.18 -28.65 13.98
CA ALA A 414 -2.95 -30.09 14.12
C ALA A 414 -3.94 -30.95 13.29
N GLN A 415 -5.11 -30.41 12.95
CA GLN A 415 -6.18 -31.14 12.29
C GLN A 415 -6.27 -30.83 10.79
N ARG A 416 -5.89 -29.63 10.35
CA ARG A 416 -6.16 -29.17 8.99
C ARG A 416 -5.17 -28.11 8.53
N SER A 417 -4.99 -28.03 7.21
CA SER A 417 -4.31 -26.93 6.52
C SER A 417 -5.25 -26.27 5.52
N TRP A 418 -5.15 -24.95 5.41
CA TRP A 418 -5.87 -24.13 4.43
C TRP A 418 -4.86 -23.29 3.66
N ILE A 419 -5.07 -23.13 2.34
CA ILE A 419 -4.28 -22.24 1.49
C ILE A 419 -5.23 -21.17 0.96
N ILE A 420 -4.94 -19.91 1.24
CA ILE A 420 -5.74 -18.76 0.84
C ILE A 420 -4.93 -17.96 -0.17
N ASP A 421 -5.49 -17.76 -1.35
CA ASP A 421 -4.95 -16.87 -2.36
C ASP A 421 -5.19 -15.41 -1.95
N LEU A 422 -4.11 -14.71 -1.60
CA LEU A 422 -4.17 -13.32 -1.17
C LEU A 422 -4.51 -12.37 -2.32
N SER A 423 -4.40 -12.78 -3.58
CA SER A 423 -4.81 -11.93 -4.72
C SER A 423 -6.33 -11.90 -4.89
N ARG A 424 -7.06 -12.92 -4.42
CA ARG A 424 -8.51 -13.05 -4.67
C ARG A 424 -9.34 -13.30 -3.41
N GLY A 425 -8.70 -13.41 -2.24
CA GLY A 425 -9.35 -13.83 -1.00
C GLY A 425 -9.98 -15.23 -1.07
N ARG A 426 -9.49 -16.10 -1.96
CA ARG A 426 -10.12 -17.41 -2.24
C ARG A 426 -9.37 -18.56 -1.57
N LEU A 427 -10.13 -19.46 -0.98
CA LEU A 427 -9.59 -20.73 -0.50
C LEU A 427 -9.23 -21.63 -1.70
N LEU A 428 -8.01 -22.13 -1.72
CA LEU A 428 -7.53 -23.06 -2.74
C LEU A 428 -7.63 -24.50 -2.22
N PRO A 429 -8.21 -25.43 -2.99
CA PRO A 429 -8.27 -26.84 -2.60
C PRO A 429 -6.89 -27.52 -2.72
N THR A 430 -6.04 -27.02 -3.62
CA THR A 430 -4.69 -27.52 -3.89
C THR A 430 -3.77 -26.35 -4.26
N SER A 431 -2.45 -26.57 -4.22
CA SER A 431 -1.47 -25.57 -4.63
C SER A 431 -1.68 -25.15 -6.08
N SER A 432 -1.50 -23.85 -6.35
CA SER A 432 -1.58 -23.28 -7.68
C SER A 432 -0.57 -23.92 -8.64
N GLN A 433 -0.92 -24.01 -9.92
CA GLN A 433 0.02 -24.42 -10.96
C GLN A 433 1.05 -23.31 -11.20
N ALA A 434 2.14 -23.36 -10.43
CA ALA A 434 3.26 -22.44 -10.55
C ALA A 434 4.06 -22.70 -11.82
N LEU A 435 4.67 -21.64 -12.36
CA LEU A 435 5.71 -21.77 -13.38
C LEU A 435 6.93 -22.51 -12.78
N PRO A 436 7.62 -23.35 -13.57
CA PRO A 436 8.81 -24.03 -13.11
C PRO A 436 9.95 -23.02 -12.87
N ALA A 437 10.82 -23.32 -11.90
CA ALA A 437 11.85 -22.39 -11.43
C ALA A 437 12.85 -21.96 -12.52
N ASP A 438 13.09 -22.83 -13.50
CA ASP A 438 13.99 -22.64 -14.64
C ASP A 438 13.30 -22.08 -15.89
N ALA A 439 12.00 -21.74 -15.84
CA ALA A 439 11.35 -20.98 -16.90
C ALA A 439 12.00 -19.60 -17.03
N ALA A 440 12.41 -19.24 -18.24
CA ALA A 440 12.92 -17.89 -18.53
C ALA A 440 11.73 -16.95 -18.74
N VAL A 441 11.87 -15.72 -18.27
CA VAL A 441 10.87 -14.67 -18.28
C VAL A 441 11.51 -13.41 -18.86
N ASP A 442 10.91 -12.88 -19.91
CA ASP A 442 11.33 -11.64 -20.56
C ASP A 442 10.25 -10.58 -20.37
N ILE A 443 10.52 -9.58 -19.53
CA ILE A 443 9.62 -8.46 -19.25
C ILE A 443 10.17 -7.24 -19.98
N ALA A 444 9.43 -6.77 -20.98
CA ALA A 444 9.89 -5.70 -21.87
C ALA A 444 9.99 -4.34 -21.16
N ASP A 445 9.19 -4.13 -20.12
CA ASP A 445 9.09 -2.85 -19.43
C ASP A 445 10.20 -2.66 -18.38
N ALA A 446 10.60 -1.41 -18.16
CA ALA A 446 11.45 -1.06 -17.01
C ALA A 446 10.68 -1.34 -15.70
N PRO A 447 11.34 -1.76 -14.60
CA PRO A 447 12.78 -1.82 -14.36
C PRO A 447 13.44 -3.20 -14.66
N TRP A 448 12.76 -4.11 -15.34
CA TRP A 448 13.06 -5.55 -15.38
C TRP A 448 14.24 -5.98 -16.28
N ARG A 449 15.17 -5.06 -16.57
CA ARG A 449 16.16 -5.21 -17.64
C ARG A 449 16.90 -6.56 -17.58
N ASN A 450 16.85 -7.26 -18.72
CA ASN A 450 17.34 -8.63 -19.01
C ASN A 450 16.35 -9.75 -18.66
N PRO A 451 16.28 -10.81 -19.49
CA PRO A 451 15.53 -12.01 -19.14
C PRO A 451 16.02 -12.61 -17.81
N LEU A 452 15.07 -13.01 -16.98
CA LEU A 452 15.30 -13.63 -15.67
C LEU A 452 14.62 -14.99 -15.63
N THR A 453 15.15 -15.92 -14.85
CA THR A 453 14.44 -17.14 -14.49
C THR A 453 13.41 -16.88 -13.40
N VAL A 454 12.41 -17.75 -13.27
CA VAL A 454 11.46 -17.72 -12.13
C VAL A 454 12.17 -17.85 -10.78
N ALA A 455 13.29 -18.58 -10.70
CA ALA A 455 14.12 -18.67 -9.51
C ALA A 455 14.81 -17.34 -9.16
N GLU A 456 15.35 -16.65 -10.16
CA GLU A 456 15.95 -15.32 -9.97
C GLU A 456 14.91 -14.29 -9.58
N LEU A 457 13.72 -14.32 -10.21
CA LEU A 457 12.59 -13.49 -9.80
C LEU A 457 12.20 -13.75 -8.35
N THR A 458 12.05 -15.01 -7.94
CA THR A 458 11.78 -15.37 -6.54
C THR A 458 12.84 -14.78 -5.60
N THR A 459 14.12 -14.91 -5.94
CA THR A 459 15.23 -14.36 -5.15
C THR A 459 15.19 -12.83 -5.06
N LEU A 460 14.79 -12.15 -6.14
CA LEU A 460 14.61 -10.71 -6.14
C LEU A 460 13.48 -10.27 -5.21
N ILE A 461 12.33 -10.97 -5.24
CA ILE A 461 11.20 -10.69 -4.34
C ILE A 461 11.57 -10.97 -2.88
N ASP A 462 12.27 -12.07 -2.61
CA ASP A 462 12.79 -12.40 -1.28
C ASP A 462 13.69 -11.31 -0.72
N ARG A 463 14.58 -10.80 -1.57
CA ARG A 463 15.48 -9.70 -1.21
C ARG A 463 14.70 -8.42 -0.94
N ASP A 464 13.75 -8.06 -1.80
CA ASP A 464 12.92 -6.85 -1.63
C ASP A 464 12.14 -6.93 -0.31
N LEU A 465 11.49 -8.06 -0.01
CA LEU A 465 10.76 -8.27 1.24
C LEU A 465 11.67 -8.27 2.47
N SER A 466 12.82 -8.94 2.41
CA SER A 466 13.78 -8.97 3.52
C SER A 466 14.38 -7.58 3.80
N THR A 467 14.53 -6.76 2.77
CA THR A 467 15.08 -5.40 2.88
C THR A 467 14.03 -4.41 3.38
N HIS A 468 12.80 -4.52 2.90
CA HIS A 468 11.81 -3.45 3.04
C HIS A 468 10.66 -3.77 4.01
N THR A 469 10.41 -5.05 4.28
CA THR A 469 9.37 -5.54 5.18
C THR A 469 9.82 -6.84 5.86
N PRO A 470 10.94 -6.86 6.60
CA PRO A 470 11.55 -8.09 7.14
C PRO A 470 10.61 -8.90 8.04
N ALA A 471 9.71 -8.25 8.78
CA ALA A 471 8.73 -8.95 9.60
C ALA A 471 7.69 -9.73 8.76
N ILE A 472 7.36 -9.24 7.56
CA ILE A 472 6.50 -9.95 6.61
C ILE A 472 7.27 -11.10 5.97
N ALA A 473 8.55 -10.90 5.64
CA ALA A 473 9.42 -11.97 5.18
C ALA A 473 9.56 -13.10 6.21
N ALA A 474 9.57 -12.77 7.51
CA ALA A 474 9.61 -13.76 8.59
C ALA A 474 8.38 -14.68 8.61
N LEU A 475 7.23 -14.25 8.07
CA LEU A 475 6.05 -15.12 7.94
C LEU A 475 6.31 -16.33 7.02
N ARG A 476 7.34 -16.31 6.15
CA ARG A 476 7.73 -17.49 5.36
C ARG A 476 8.20 -18.66 6.22
N GLN A 477 8.74 -18.39 7.40
CA GLN A 477 9.20 -19.41 8.34
C GLN A 477 8.04 -19.95 9.20
N GLY A 478 6.88 -19.30 9.09
CA GLY A 478 5.65 -19.62 9.78
C GLY A 478 5.62 -19.08 11.21
N THR A 479 4.59 -18.29 11.51
CA THR A 479 4.40 -17.63 12.82
C THR A 479 3.27 -18.30 13.60
N SER A 480 3.49 -18.52 14.90
CA SER A 480 2.50 -19.10 15.80
C SER A 480 1.26 -18.22 15.95
N ILE A 481 0.10 -18.83 15.82
CA ILE A 481 -1.21 -18.19 15.89
C ILE A 481 -2.16 -19.01 16.76
N HIS A 482 -3.21 -18.35 17.22
CA HIS A 482 -4.42 -18.95 17.76
C HIS A 482 -5.55 -18.72 16.78
N LEU A 483 -6.19 -19.79 16.32
CA LEU A 483 -7.35 -19.76 15.44
C LEU A 483 -8.61 -19.99 16.27
N HIS A 484 -9.50 -19.00 16.30
CA HIS A 484 -10.77 -19.04 17.00
C HIS A 484 -11.88 -19.30 15.99
N ARG A 485 -12.57 -20.42 16.13
CA ARG A 485 -13.67 -20.76 15.21
C ARG A 485 -14.98 -20.15 15.74
N LEU A 486 -15.84 -19.74 14.81
CA LEU A 486 -17.17 -19.21 15.15
C LEU A 486 -18.09 -20.27 15.76
N ASP A 487 -17.88 -21.56 15.44
CA ASP A 487 -18.57 -22.66 16.12
C ASP A 487 -17.99 -22.83 17.52
N ALA A 488 -18.67 -22.23 18.51
CA ALA A 488 -18.29 -22.13 19.92
C ALA A 488 -17.85 -23.45 20.61
N GLU A 489 -18.13 -24.60 20.00
CA GLU A 489 -17.74 -25.92 20.51
C GLU A 489 -16.26 -26.27 20.27
N ALA A 490 -15.61 -25.70 19.24
CA ALA A 490 -14.26 -26.11 18.83
C ALA A 490 -13.11 -25.39 19.56
N GLY A 491 -13.41 -24.34 20.33
CA GLY A 491 -12.44 -23.58 21.11
C GLY A 491 -11.35 -22.88 20.29
N CYS A 492 -10.42 -22.24 20.99
CA CYS A 492 -9.21 -21.65 20.43
C CYS A 492 -8.21 -22.78 20.10
N GLN A 493 -7.74 -22.85 18.85
CA GLN A 493 -6.80 -23.88 18.39
C GLN A 493 -5.43 -23.28 18.08
N PRO A 494 -4.33 -23.86 18.59
CA PRO A 494 -3.00 -23.43 18.18
C PRO A 494 -2.75 -23.81 16.72
N GLY A 495 -2.05 -22.93 16.01
CA GLY A 495 -1.68 -23.13 14.63
C GLY A 495 -0.47 -22.30 14.21
N GLN A 496 -0.21 -22.32 12.92
CA GLN A 496 0.87 -21.57 12.27
C GLN A 496 0.34 -20.88 11.02
N LEU A 497 0.66 -19.60 10.86
CA LEU A 497 0.45 -18.84 9.62
C LEU A 497 1.76 -18.78 8.86
N THR A 498 1.77 -19.27 7.62
CA THR A 498 2.92 -19.18 6.71
C THR A 498 2.54 -18.36 5.49
N LEU A 499 3.44 -17.48 5.04
CA LEU A 499 3.29 -16.74 3.80
C LEU A 499 4.20 -17.35 2.73
N ASP A 500 3.64 -17.62 1.56
CA ASP A 500 4.38 -18.12 0.39
C ASP A 500 3.92 -17.41 -0.87
N TRP A 501 4.58 -17.63 -2.00
CA TRP A 501 4.16 -17.08 -3.28
C TRP A 501 4.69 -17.90 -4.44
N CYS A 502 3.97 -17.82 -5.55
CA CYS A 502 4.40 -18.42 -6.79
C CYS A 502 4.12 -17.52 -7.98
N PHE A 503 4.78 -17.81 -9.11
CA PHE A 503 4.54 -17.11 -10.36
C PHE A 503 3.57 -17.90 -11.24
N THR A 504 2.59 -17.21 -11.80
CA THR A 504 1.61 -17.80 -12.74
C THR A 504 1.53 -16.96 -14.00
N LEU A 505 1.34 -17.61 -15.16
CA LEU A 505 1.14 -16.94 -16.44
C LEU A 505 -0.33 -17.02 -16.85
N GLN A 506 -0.93 -15.88 -17.18
CA GLN A 506 -2.21 -15.82 -17.88
C GLN A 506 -1.96 -15.52 -19.35
N ALA A 507 -2.06 -16.54 -20.20
CA ALA A 507 -1.82 -16.40 -21.63
C ALA A 507 -2.83 -15.45 -22.28
N SER A 508 -2.35 -14.56 -23.15
CA SER A 508 -3.19 -13.80 -24.07
C SER A 508 -3.64 -14.72 -25.20
N LEU A 509 -4.93 -15.04 -25.25
CA LEU A 509 -5.54 -15.88 -26.30
C LEU A 509 -5.68 -15.15 -27.63
#